data_AF-A0A532CZ74-F1
#
_entry.id   AF-A0A532CZ74-F1
#
_cell.length_a   1.000
_cell.length_b   1.000
_cell.length_c   1.000
_cell.angle_alpha   90.00
_cell.angle_beta   90.00
_cell.angle_gamma   90.00
#
_symmetry.space_group_name_H-M   'P 1'
#
loop_
_entity.id
_entity.type
_entity.pdbx_description
1 polymer ?
#
loop_
_entity_poly.entity_id
_entity_poly.type
_entity_poly.pdbx_seq_one_letter_code
_entity_poly.pdbx_strand_id
1 'polypeptide(L)'
;MKALDREEKRILSAFESGRLKSTVTSEASLRRYREYARATLSKNKRVNIRLSTPDLSEIQARAAEEGIPYQTLIASVLHKFVAGRFIEKSSRLSARLSGRGKKRRAA
;
A
#
# COMPACT_ATOMS: atom_id res chain seq x y z
N MET A 1 8.60 2.79 -19.87
CA MET A 1 8.07 3.92 -19.09
C MET A 1 6.55 3.87 -19.16
N LYS A 2 5.85 3.94 -18.02
CA LYS A 2 4.39 3.91 -17.98
C LYS A 2 3.87 5.28 -18.44
N ALA A 3 2.96 5.31 -19.40
CA ALA A 3 2.34 6.56 -19.84
C ALA A 3 1.45 7.11 -18.71
N LEU A 4 1.58 8.40 -18.42
CA LEU A 4 0.74 9.07 -17.42
C LEU A 4 -0.72 9.02 -17.87
N ASP A 5 -1.59 8.60 -16.96
CA ASP A 5 -3.03 8.62 -17.20
C ASP A 5 -3.58 10.06 -17.24
N ARG A 6 -4.87 10.21 -17.56
CA ARG A 6 -5.49 11.54 -17.72
C ARG A 6 -5.52 12.32 -16.41
N GLU A 7 -5.62 11.64 -15.28
CA GLU A 7 -5.63 12.25 -13.95
C GLU A 7 -4.23 12.70 -13.56
N GLU A 8 -3.23 11.83 -13.73
CA GLU A 8 -1.82 12.09 -13.49
C GLU A 8 -1.32 13.28 -14.32
N LYS A 9 -1.67 13.34 -15.61
CA LYS A 9 -1.35 14.50 -16.48
C LYS A 9 -1.99 15.79 -15.98
N ARG A 10 -3.26 15.73 -15.54
CA ARG A 10 -3.97 16.91 -15.02
C ARG A 10 -3.31 17.43 -13.74
N ILE A 11 -2.92 16.54 -12.84
CA ILE A 11 -2.20 16.87 -11.61
C ILE A 11 -0.85 17.51 -11.94
N LEU A 12 -0.09 16.91 -12.86
CA LEU A 12 1.20 17.41 -13.30
C LEU A 12 1.08 18.82 -13.90
N SER A 13 0.14 19.04 -14.82
CA SER A 13 -0.09 20.36 -15.40
C SER A 13 -0.56 21.39 -14.37
N ALA A 14 -1.33 20.99 -13.35
CA ALA A 14 -1.74 21.89 -12.26
C ALA A 14 -0.56 22.27 -11.35
N PHE A 15 0.37 21.33 -11.12
CA PHE A 15 1.60 21.55 -10.37
C PHE A 15 2.56 22.47 -11.14
N GLU A 16 2.83 22.17 -12.42
CA GLU A 16 3.71 22.96 -13.30
C GLU A 16 3.19 24.40 -13.51
N SER A 17 1.87 24.57 -13.58
CA SER A 17 1.24 25.89 -13.70
C SER A 17 1.14 26.66 -12.38
N GLY A 18 1.69 26.13 -11.27
CA GLY A 18 1.70 26.81 -9.96
C GLY A 18 0.31 27.06 -9.37
N ARG A 19 -0.73 26.40 -9.87
CA ARG A 19 -2.13 26.58 -9.43
C ARG A 19 -2.43 25.89 -8.11
N LEU A 20 -1.57 24.99 -7.66
CA LEU A 20 -1.72 24.29 -6.39
C LEU A 20 -1.29 25.19 -5.24
N LYS A 21 -2.24 25.53 -4.36
CA LYS A 21 -1.95 26.23 -3.10
C LYS A 21 -1.86 25.22 -1.97
N SER A 22 -0.81 25.32 -1.14
CA SER A 22 -0.67 24.50 0.07
C SER A 22 -1.85 24.76 1.00
N THR A 23 -2.57 23.71 1.38
CA THR A 23 -3.59 23.76 2.43
C THR A 23 -2.98 23.83 3.83
N VAL A 24 -1.67 23.60 3.96
CA VAL A 24 -0.92 23.77 5.21
C VAL A 24 -0.47 25.22 5.29
N THR A 25 -1.27 26.04 5.97
CA THR A 25 -1.13 27.51 6.02
C THR A 25 -0.11 27.99 7.07
N SER A 26 0.42 27.12 7.93
CA SER A 26 1.33 27.51 9.02
C SER A 26 2.48 26.53 9.20
N GLU A 27 3.69 27.06 9.37
CA GLU A 27 4.90 26.28 9.73
C GLU A 27 4.69 25.45 11.01
N ALA A 28 3.89 25.95 11.97
CA ALA A 28 3.56 25.22 13.19
C ALA A 28 2.70 23.98 12.92
N SER A 29 1.76 24.05 11.98
CA SER A 29 0.96 22.89 11.55
C SER A 29 1.82 21.89 10.79
N LEU A 30 2.73 22.37 9.95
CA LEU A 30 3.66 21.54 9.19
C LEU A 30 4.64 20.80 10.11
N ARG A 31 5.16 21.48 11.14
CA ARG A 31 5.99 20.87 12.19
C ARG A 31 5.20 19.83 12.99
N ARG A 32 3.98 20.13 13.42
CA ARG A 32 3.11 19.17 14.13
C ARG A 32 2.83 17.92 13.30
N TYR A 33 2.48 18.06 12.02
CA TYR A 33 2.26 16.90 11.15
C TYR A 33 3.54 16.07 10.94
N ARG A 34 4.70 16.72 10.81
CA ARG A 34 5.99 16.01 10.76
C ARG A 34 6.30 15.26 12.05
N GLU A 35 6.03 15.87 13.21
CA GLU A 35 6.21 15.23 14.52
C GLU A 35 5.26 14.06 14.73
N TYR A 36 3.97 14.19 14.38
CA TYR A 36 3.02 13.07 14.40
C TYR A 36 3.43 11.93 13.48
N ALA A 37 3.87 12.24 12.25
CA ALA A 37 4.35 11.23 11.32
C ALA A 37 5.58 10.51 11.89
N ARG A 38 6.57 11.25 12.42
CA ARG A 38 7.77 10.67 13.05
C ARG A 38 7.44 9.81 14.26
N ALA A 39 6.61 10.31 15.17
CA ALA A 39 6.21 9.57 16.37
C ALA A 39 5.47 8.27 16.04
N THR A 40 4.61 8.29 15.02
CA THR A 40 3.84 7.11 14.58
C THR A 40 4.71 6.11 13.81
N LEU A 41 5.74 6.57 13.10
CA LEU A 41 6.63 5.73 12.30
C LEU A 41 7.78 5.10 13.11
N SER A 42 8.01 5.54 14.34
CA SER A 42 9.07 5.01 15.20
C SER A 42 8.79 3.56 15.63
N LYS A 43 9.41 2.61 14.91
CA LYS A 43 9.37 1.17 15.20
C LYS A 43 10.26 0.83 16.40
N ASN A 44 9.82 1.19 17.61
CA ASN A 44 10.64 1.13 18.82
C ASN A 44 10.77 -0.27 19.46
N LYS A 45 10.09 -1.30 18.94
CA LYS A 45 10.10 -2.66 19.50
C LYS A 45 10.21 -3.70 18.38
N ARG A 46 11.08 -4.71 18.58
CA ARG A 46 11.26 -5.86 17.67
C ARG A 46 10.40 -7.03 18.15
N VAL A 47 9.84 -7.77 17.20
CA VAL A 47 9.09 -9.01 17.44
C VAL A 47 9.63 -10.07 16.48
N ASN A 48 9.87 -11.28 16.97
CA ASN A 48 10.23 -12.44 16.15
C ASN A 48 9.00 -13.33 15.97
N ILE A 49 8.63 -13.63 14.73
CA ILE A 49 7.46 -14.44 14.38
C ILE A 49 7.93 -15.61 13.52
N ARG A 50 7.48 -16.83 13.83
CA ARG A 50 7.67 -18.00 12.97
C ARG A 50 6.47 -18.11 12.03
N LEU A 51 6.74 -18.29 10.75
CA LEU A 51 5.73 -18.47 9.70
C LEU A 51 6.01 -19.77 8.96
N SER A 52 4.97 -20.39 8.42
CA SER A 52 5.16 -21.51 7.50
C SER A 52 5.76 -21.01 6.17
N THR A 53 6.47 -21.88 5.45
CA THR A 53 7.03 -21.53 4.14
C THR A 53 5.96 -21.10 3.14
N PRO A 54 4.79 -21.78 3.04
CA PRO A 54 3.69 -21.34 2.18
C PRO A 54 3.20 -19.93 2.53
N ASP A 55 2.97 -19.64 3.82
CA ASP A 55 2.46 -18.33 4.26
C ASP A 55 3.44 -17.20 3.93
N LEU A 56 4.73 -17.43 4.17
CA LEU A 56 5.76 -16.44 3.87
C LEU A 56 5.81 -16.14 2.36
N SER A 57 5.67 -17.17 1.52
CA SER A 57 5.63 -17.02 0.06
C SER A 57 4.41 -16.22 -0.39
N GLU A 58 3.23 -16.47 0.16
CA GLU A 58 2.02 -15.71 -0.16
C GLU A 58 2.12 -14.24 0.27
N ILE A 59 2.69 -13.98 1.45
CA ILE A 59 2.92 -12.61 1.93
C ILE A 59 3.87 -11.87 0.99
N GLN A 60 4.95 -12.52 0.55
CA GLN A 60 5.88 -11.94 -0.42
C GLN A 60 5.20 -11.63 -1.75
N ALA A 61 4.37 -12.55 -2.26
CA ALA A 61 3.61 -12.34 -3.49
C ALA A 61 2.64 -11.15 -3.39
N ARG A 62 1.90 -11.05 -2.28
CA ARG A 62 1.00 -9.91 -2.02
C ARG A 62 1.76 -8.59 -1.86
N ALA A 63 2.90 -8.60 -1.19
CA ALA A 63 3.72 -7.40 -1.02
C ALA A 63 4.29 -6.90 -2.36
N ALA A 64 4.74 -7.82 -3.22
CA ALA A 64 5.18 -7.51 -4.57
C ALA A 64 4.04 -6.93 -5.44
N GLU A 65 2.80 -7.43 -5.30
CA GLU A 65 1.63 -6.88 -5.98
C GLU A 65 1.32 -5.43 -5.57
N GLU A 66 1.52 -5.10 -4.29
CA GLU A 66 1.37 -3.75 -3.74
C GLU A 66 2.61 -2.86 -3.98
N GLY A 67 3.72 -3.42 -4.46
CA GLY A 67 4.97 -2.68 -4.69
C GLY A 67 5.68 -2.26 -3.41
N ILE A 68 5.46 -2.96 -2.29
CA ILE A 68 6.04 -2.66 -0.99
C ILE A 68 6.86 -3.85 -0.45
N PRO A 69 7.85 -3.63 0.43
CA PRO A 69 8.54 -4.73 1.10
C PRO A 69 7.57 -5.58 1.94
N TYR A 70 7.79 -6.90 1.99
CA TYR A 70 6.92 -7.82 2.74
C TYR A 70 6.85 -7.51 4.24
N GLN A 71 7.94 -7.00 4.83
CA GLN A 71 7.96 -6.55 6.23
C GLN A 71 7.05 -5.33 6.43
N THR A 72 7.00 -4.43 5.45
CA THR A 72 6.11 -3.26 5.47
C THR A 72 4.67 -3.70 5.34
N LEU A 73 4.37 -4.68 4.49
CA LEU A 73 3.04 -5.28 4.39
C LEU A 73 2.61 -5.87 5.75
N ILE A 74 3.44 -6.73 6.35
CA ILE A 74 3.17 -7.34 7.67
C ILE A 74 2.89 -6.26 8.73
N ALA A 75 3.75 -5.24 8.81
CA ALA A 75 3.56 -4.15 9.76
C ALA A 75 2.25 -3.38 9.51
N SER A 76 1.89 -3.15 8.25
CA SER A 76 0.66 -2.46 7.88
C SER A 76 -0.59 -3.26 8.27
N VAL A 77 -0.56 -4.59 8.11
CA VAL A 77 -1.65 -5.49 8.48
C VAL A 77 -1.84 -5.46 10.00
N LEU A 78 -0.77 -5.64 10.78
CA LEU A 78 -0.83 -5.58 12.24
C LEU A 78 -1.37 -4.22 12.73
N HIS A 79 -0.91 -3.12 12.14
CA HIS A 79 -1.42 -1.80 12.50
C HIS A 79 -2.92 -1.63 12.17
N LYS A 80 -3.35 -2.04 10.96
CA LYS A 80 -4.77 -2.00 10.56
C LYS A 80 -5.64 -2.88 11.46
N PHE A 81 -5.14 -4.04 11.85
CA PHE A 81 -5.82 -4.98 12.73
C PHE A 81 -6.06 -4.37 14.11
N VAL A 82 -5.02 -3.85 14.75
CA VAL A 82 -5.13 -3.17 16.06
C VAL A 82 -5.99 -1.91 15.98
N ALA A 83 -5.93 -1.17 14.88
CA ALA A 83 -6.74 0.03 14.67
C ALA A 83 -8.21 -0.27 14.29
N GLY A 84 -8.64 -1.53 14.22
CA GLY A 84 -10.01 -1.93 13.87
C GLY A 84 -10.41 -1.63 12.42
N ARG A 85 -9.44 -1.34 11.54
CA ARG A 85 -9.65 -0.93 10.14
C ARG A 85 -9.13 -1.96 9.14
N PHE A 86 -8.90 -3.19 9.59
CA PHE A 86 -8.46 -4.26 8.70
C PHE A 86 -9.63 -4.74 7.85
N ILE A 87 -9.51 -4.56 6.54
CA ILE A 87 -10.45 -5.06 5.54
C ILE A 87 -9.68 -6.02 4.66
N GLU A 88 -10.13 -7.27 4.59
CA GLU A 88 -9.55 -8.26 3.71
C GLU A 88 -9.88 -7.90 2.26
N LYS A 89 -8.84 -7.56 1.49
CA LYS A 89 -8.96 -7.37 0.05
C LYS A 89 -8.61 -8.67 -0.66
N SER A 90 -9.51 -9.13 -1.54
CA SER A 90 -9.23 -10.25 -2.43
C SER A 90 -8.03 -9.90 -3.32
N SER A 91 -7.01 -10.76 -3.35
CA SER A 91 -5.82 -10.53 -4.17
C SER A 91 -6.15 -10.74 -5.65
N ARG A 92 -5.54 -9.96 -6.55
CA ARG A 92 -5.72 -10.18 -8.00
C ARG A 92 -5.09 -11.51 -8.43
N LEU A 93 -4.18 -12.07 -7.62
CA LEU A 93 -3.63 -13.41 -7.79
C LEU A 93 -4.72 -14.50 -7.63
N SER A 94 -5.58 -14.39 -6.62
CA SER A 94 -6.68 -15.34 -6.41
C SER A 94 -7.72 -15.26 -7.53
N ALA A 95 -8.05 -14.04 -7.98
CA ALA A 95 -8.97 -13.81 -9.10
C ALA A 95 -8.45 -14.37 -10.45
N ARG A 96 -7.11 -14.42 -10.65
CA ARG A 96 -6.50 -14.97 -11.87
C ARG A 96 -6.51 -16.50 -11.89
N LEU A 97 -6.46 -17.16 -10.74
CA LEU A 97 -6.52 -18.62 -10.64
C LEU A 97 -7.93 -19.15 -10.93
N SER A 98 -8.98 -18.46 -10.47
CA SER A 98 -10.37 -18.85 -10.75
C SER A 98 -10.79 -18.66 -12.21
N GLY A 99 -10.20 -17.70 -12.94
CA GLY A 99 -10.52 -17.42 -14.35
C GLY A 99 -9.95 -18.42 -15.37
N ARG A 100 -8.94 -19.23 -15.00
CA ARG A 100 -8.25 -20.12 -15.95
C ARG A 100 -8.95 -21.49 -16.16
N GLY A 101 -9.93 -21.82 -15.32
CA GLY A 101 -10.67 -23.08 -15.39
C GLY A 101 -11.76 -23.17 -16.48
N LYS A 102 -12.20 -22.04 -17.06
CA LYS A 102 -13.39 -22.02 -17.93
C LYS A 102 -13.11 -22.20 -19.44
N LYS A 103 -11.85 -22.28 -19.89
CA LYS A 103 -11.48 -22.40 -21.31
C LYS A 103 -11.04 -23.80 -21.77
N ARG A 104 -11.22 -24.85 -20.97
CA ARG A 104 -10.85 -26.24 -21.33
C ARG A 104 -12.04 -27.21 -21.45
N ARG A 105 -13.22 -26.70 -21.81
CA ARG A 105 -14.40 -27.54 -22.15
C ARG A 105 -15.07 -27.02 -23.41
N ALA A 106 -14.44 -27.31 -24.54
CA ALA A 106 -15.10 -27.47 -25.83
C ALA A 106 -14.31 -28.60 -26.50
N ALA A 107 -14.90 -29.80 -26.45
CA ALA A 107 -14.47 -30.96 -27.21
C ALA A 107 -15.08 -30.89 -28.59
#